data_AF-Q6J2C0-F1
#
_entry.id   AF-Q6J2C0-F1
#
_cell.length_a   1.000
_cell.length_b   1.000
_cell.length_c   1.000
_cell.angle_alpha   90.00
_cell.angle_beta   90.00
_cell.angle_gamma   90.00
#
_symmetry.space_group_name_H-M   'P 1'
#
loop_
_entity.id
_entity.type
_entity.pdbx_description
1 polymer ?
#
loop_
_entity_poly.entity_id
_entity_poly.type
_entity_poly.pdbx_seq_one_letter_code
_entity_poly.pdbx_strand_id
1 'polypeptide(L)' 'MSIRLDLDLPTAEAEALLRHVLEHVPATGDFRQDAHLREAFDELATALRQEVAWVTDRA' A
#
# COMPACT_ATOMS: atom_id res chain seq x y z
N MET A 1 4.74 7.79 -15.70
CA MET A 1 3.30 8.14 -15.70
C MET A 1 2.80 7.77 -14.32
N SER A 2 2.38 8.75 -13.53
CA SER A 2 1.92 8.54 -12.15
C SER A 2 0.39 8.49 -12.13
N ILE A 3 -0.18 7.53 -11.41
CA ILE A 3 -1.62 7.39 -11.20
C ILE A 3 -1.90 7.83 -9.76
N ARG A 4 -2.89 8.72 -9.57
CA ARG A 4 -3.38 9.09 -8.24
C ARG A 4 -4.70 8.38 -8.00
N LEU A 5 -4.83 7.76 -6.83
CA LEU A 5 -6.00 6.98 -6.45
C LEU A 5 -6.42 7.43 -5.05
N ASP A 6 -7.61 8.01 -4.95
CA ASP A 6 -8.17 8.51 -3.69
C ASP A 6 -9.04 7.39 -3.09
N LEU A 7 -8.61 6.86 -1.95
CA LEU A 7 -9.25 5.75 -1.26
C LEU A 7 -9.92 6.26 0.02
N ASP A 8 -11.25 6.23 0.08
CA ASP A 8 -12.00 6.49 1.31
C ASP A 8 -12.16 5.18 2.09
N LEU A 9 -11.13 4.83 2.86
CA LEU A 9 -11.07 3.59 3.62
C LEU A 9 -11.23 3.85 5.12
N PRO A 10 -12.10 3.11 5.83
CA PRO A 10 -12.06 3.01 7.28
C PRO A 10 -10.68 2.55 7.77
N THR A 11 -10.28 2.97 8.98
CA THR A 11 -8.96 2.62 9.56
C THR A 11 -8.66 1.12 9.54
N ALA A 12 -9.63 0.28 9.91
CA ALA A 12 -9.46 -1.18 9.90
C ALA A 12 -9.21 -1.75 8.49
N GLU A 13 -9.82 -1.15 7.47
CA GLU A 13 -9.63 -1.56 6.07
C GLU A 13 -8.29 -1.04 5.54
N ALA A 14 -7.88 0.17 5.92
CA ALA A 14 -6.55 0.71 5.61
C ALA A 14 -5.44 -0.14 6.23
N GLU A 15 -5.62 -0.63 7.47
CA GLU A 15 -4.69 -1.57 8.13
C GLU A 15 -4.67 -2.94 7.45
N ALA A 16 -5.84 -3.48 7.06
CA ALA A 16 -5.93 -4.73 6.33
C ALA A 16 -5.25 -4.64 4.96
N LEU A 17 -5.44 -3.51 4.26
CA LEU A 17 -4.78 -3.22 3.00
C LEU A 17 -3.27 -3.08 3.18
N LEU A 18 -2.82 -2.35 4.21
CA LEU A 18 -1.39 -2.22 4.53
C LEU A 18 -0.75 -3.59 4.77
N ARG A 19 -1.41 -4.47 5.52
CA ARG A 19 -0.92 -5.85 5.74
C ARG A 19 -0.82 -6.62 4.43
N HIS A 20 -1.85 -6.55 3.60
CA HIS A 20 -1.86 -7.23 2.31
C HIS A 20 -0.71 -6.77 1.41
N VAL A 21 -0.49 -5.46 1.30
CA VAL A 21 0.57 -4.86 0.48
C VAL A 21 1.96 -5.28 0.96
N LEU A 22 2.16 -5.46 2.27
CA LEU A 22 3.45 -5.89 2.84
C LEU A 22 3.72 -7.39 2.70
N GLU A 23 2.67 -8.21 2.70
CA GLU A 23 2.78 -9.68 2.63
C GLU A 23 2.75 -10.19 1.18
N HIS A 24 2.14 -9.44 0.26
CA HIS A 24 1.96 -9.86 -1.11
C HIS A 24 3.26 -9.77 -1.91
N VAL A 25 3.63 -10.89 -2.54
CA VAL A 25 4.76 -10.96 -3.46
C VAL A 25 4.22 -11.05 -4.89
N PRO A 26 4.47 -10.04 -5.75
CA PRO A 26 4.11 -10.13 -7.17
C PRO A 26 4.76 -11.36 -7.80
N ALA A 27 3.96 -12.14 -8.53
CA ALA A 27 4.42 -13.32 -9.25
C ALA A 27 3.73 -13.39 -10.62
N THR A 28 3.88 -12.33 -11.41
CA THR A 28 3.29 -12.18 -12.74
C THR A 28 4.00 -13.02 -13.80
N GLY A 29 5.20 -13.52 -13.50
CA GLY A 29 6.04 -14.29 -14.42
C GLY A 29 6.96 -13.43 -15.29
N ASP A 30 6.86 -12.10 -15.19
CA ASP A 30 7.80 -11.15 -15.77
C ASP A 30 8.54 -10.39 -14.66
N PHE A 31 9.86 -10.61 -14.55
CA PHE A 31 10.69 -10.02 -13.50
C PHE A 31 10.66 -8.48 -13.49
N ARG A 32 10.46 -7.83 -14.66
CA ARG A 32 10.40 -6.37 -14.75
C ARG A 32 9.07 -5.86 -14.22
N GLN A 33 7.99 -6.57 -14.52
CA GLN A 33 6.68 -6.24 -13.99
C GLN A 33 6.64 -6.50 -12.49
N ASP A 34 7.21 -7.61 -12.02
CA ASP A 34 7.29 -7.91 -10.59
C ASP A 34 8.11 -6.86 -9.83
N ALA A 35 9.23 -6.40 -10.39
CA ALA A 35 10.02 -5.30 -9.81
C ALA A 35 9.22 -3.99 -9.76
N HIS A 36 8.53 -3.63 -10.84
CA HIS A 36 7.70 -2.43 -10.87
C HIS A 36 6.52 -2.49 -9.89
N LEU A 37 5.86 -3.64 -9.80
CA LEU A 37 4.77 -3.86 -8.83
C LEU A 37 5.28 -3.80 -7.39
N ARG A 38 6.49 -4.29 -7.13
CA ARG A 38 7.15 -4.17 -5.83
C ARG A 38 7.34 -2.71 -5.44
N GLU A 39 7.86 -1.88 -6.36
CA GLU A 39 8.03 -0.44 -6.14
C GLU A 39 6.68 0.24 -5.87
N ALA A 40 5.65 -0.08 -6.66
CA ALA A 40 4.32 0.46 -6.45
C ALA A 40 3.72 0.06 -5.10
N PHE A 41 3.96 -1.17 -4.63
CA PHE A 41 3.54 -1.62 -3.31
C PHE A 41 4.30 -0.92 -2.18
N ASP A 42 5.59 -0.66 -2.33
CA ASP A 42 6.36 0.10 -1.33
C ASP A 42 5.89 1.56 -1.23
N GLU A 43 5.57 2.21 -2.37
CA GLU A 43 4.98 3.54 -2.39
C GLU A 43 3.59 3.55 -1.72
N LEU A 44 2.73 2.57 -2.03
CA LEU A 44 1.41 2.44 -1.43
C LEU A 44 1.49 2.18 0.09
N ALA A 45 2.39 1.30 0.53
CA ALA A 45 2.60 1.03 1.95
C ALA A 45 3.08 2.29 2.70
N THR A 46 3.90 3.11 2.06
CA THR A 46 4.39 4.37 2.64
C THR A 46 3.25 5.38 2.79
N ALA A 47 2.42 5.54 1.76
CA ALA A 47 1.23 6.41 1.82
C ALA A 47 0.24 5.93 2.90
N LEU A 48 -0.06 4.63 2.94
CA LEU A 48 -0.95 4.05 3.95
C LEU A 48 -0.41 4.22 5.37
N ARG A 49 0.91 4.12 5.59
CA ARG A 49 1.51 4.37 6.92
C ARG A 49 1.38 5.82 7.35
N GLN A 50 1.50 6.78 6.43
CA GLN A 50 1.29 8.19 6.74
C GLN A 50 -0.16 8.48 7.11
N GLU A 51 -1.10 7.81 6.43
CA GLU A 51 -2.54 7.92 6.72
C GLU A 51 -2.97 7.16 7.99
N VAL A 52 -2.37 6.01 8.31
CA VAL A 52 -2.71 5.27 9.53
C VAL A 52 -2.03 5.87 10.76
N ALA A 53 -0.80 6.41 10.62
CA ALA A 53 -0.04 6.96 11.75
C ALA A 53 -0.70 8.20 12.40
N TRP A 54 -1.52 8.97 11.67
CA TRP A 54 -2.27 10.08 12.28
C TRP A 54 -3.49 9.63 13.08
N VAL A 55 -3.94 8.37 12.93
CA VAL A 55 -5.08 7.82 13.67
C VAL A 55 -4.67 7.35 15.06
N THR A 56 -3.46 6.79 15.22
CA THR A 56 -3.00 6.22 16.50
C THR A 56 -2.61 7.29 17.54
N ASP A 57 -2.33 8.53 17.13
CA ASP A 57 -2.03 9.65 18.04
C ASP A 57 -3.29 10.34 18.59
N ARG A 58 -4.49 9.93 18.16
CA ARG A 58 -5.79 10.50 18.57
C ARG A 58 -6.63 9.58 19.46
N ALA A 59 -5.96 8.81 20.34
CA ALA A 59 -6.60 8.04 21.42
C ALA A 59 -6.42 8.71 22.78
#